data_AF-A0A431ICT4-F1
#
_entry.id   AF-A0A431ICT4-F1
#
_cell.length_a   1.000
_cell.length_b   1.000
_cell.length_c   1.000
_cell.angle_alpha   90.00
_cell.angle_beta   90.00
_cell.angle_gamma   90.00
#
_symmetry.space_group_name_H-M   'P 1'
#
loop_
_entity.id
_entity.type
_entity.pdbx_description
1 polymer ?
#
loop_
_entity_poly.entity_id
_entity_poly.type
_entity_poly.pdbx_seq_one_letter_code
_entity_poly.pdbx_strand_id
1 'polypeptide(L)'
;MTHEATIGGRQVLLDTRWLLPENEEILVTFKDKEGGEISLKIEVVNEKSEKEEKPSLRIREENDTPIISFINWNSTFGNSTSKPINFASTDDNRIELSFLANITKLGPIYRVEFQVMSKELKNEAH
;
A
#
# COMPACT_ATOMS: atom_id res chain seq x y z
N MET A 1 -20.68 8.52 -2.34
CA MET A 1 -21.23 7.16 -2.10
C MET A 1 -20.05 6.25 -1.91
N THR A 2 -19.86 5.70 -0.71
CA THR A 2 -18.80 4.72 -0.44
C THR A 2 -19.37 3.36 -0.83
N HIS A 3 -18.84 2.74 -1.88
CA HIS A 3 -19.24 1.39 -2.26
C HIS A 3 -18.56 0.41 -1.30
N GLU A 4 -19.33 -0.38 -0.58
CA GLU A 4 -18.78 -1.50 0.19
C GLU A 4 -18.45 -2.64 -0.77
N ALA A 5 -17.17 -3.00 -0.85
CA ALA A 5 -16.70 -4.13 -1.66
C ALA A 5 -15.90 -5.10 -0.81
N THR A 6 -16.11 -6.40 -1.06
CA THR A 6 -15.35 -7.49 -0.43
C THR A 6 -14.70 -8.34 -1.51
N ILE A 7 -13.40 -8.59 -1.40
CA ILE A 7 -12.60 -9.38 -2.35
C ILE A 7 -11.86 -10.46 -1.58
N GLY A 8 -12.13 -11.73 -1.89
CA GLY A 8 -11.44 -12.86 -1.27
C GLY A 8 -11.52 -12.87 0.26
N GLY A 9 -12.67 -12.46 0.82
CA GLY A 9 -12.90 -12.35 2.27
C GLY A 9 -12.23 -11.14 2.94
N ARG A 10 -11.70 -10.20 2.15
CA ARG A 10 -11.16 -8.93 2.65
C ARG A 10 -12.08 -7.80 2.26
N GLN A 11 -12.34 -6.89 3.17
CA GLN A 11 -13.08 -5.68 2.87
C GLN A 11 -12.15 -4.65 2.25
N VAL A 12 -12.59 -4.00 1.18
CA VAL A 12 -11.88 -2.85 0.59
C VAL A 12 -12.15 -1.59 1.42
N LEU A 13 -11.09 -0.96 1.91
CA LEU A 13 -11.13 0.29 2.69
C LEU A 13 -10.80 1.52 1.83
N LEU A 14 -9.91 1.34 0.87
CA LEU A 14 -9.48 2.37 -0.07
C LEU A 14 -9.20 1.72 -1.42
N ASP A 15 -9.65 2.34 -2.50
CA ASP A 15 -9.28 2.00 -3.87
C ASP A 15 -9.11 3.31 -4.65
N THR A 16 -7.90 3.55 -5.14
CA THR A 16 -7.53 4.87 -5.64
C THR A 16 -6.39 4.81 -6.63
N ARG A 17 -6.27 5.88 -7.41
CA ARG A 17 -5.23 6.10 -8.39
C ARG A 17 -4.69 7.51 -8.25
N TRP A 18 -3.38 7.63 -8.09
CA TRP A 18 -2.68 8.91 -8.03
C TRP A 18 -1.65 9.05 -9.14
N LEU A 19 -1.36 10.30 -9.49
CA LEU A 19 -0.20 10.69 -10.29
C LEU A 19 0.82 11.31 -9.33
N LEU A 20 1.97 10.68 -9.19
CA LEU A 20 3.01 11.04 -8.24
C LEU A 20 4.27 11.51 -9.00
N PRO A 21 4.67 12.78 -8.89
CA PRO A 21 5.96 13.23 -9.43
C PRO A 21 7.15 12.47 -8.81
N GLU A 22 8.27 12.40 -9.54
CA GLU A 22 9.51 11.85 -8.97
C GLU A 22 9.94 12.59 -7.69
N ASN A 23 10.43 11.83 -6.71
CA ASN A 23 10.95 12.34 -5.43
C ASN A 23 9.88 13.00 -4.53
N GLU A 24 8.60 12.79 -4.83
CA GLU A 24 7.51 13.15 -3.93
C GLU A 24 6.96 11.92 -3.19
N GLU A 25 6.27 12.17 -2.08
CA GLU A 25 5.55 11.17 -1.30
C GLU A 25 4.06 11.47 -1.28
N ILE A 26 3.25 10.44 -1.08
CA ILE A 26 1.81 10.56 -0.85
C ILE A 26 1.54 10.27 0.62
N LEU A 27 0.96 11.23 1.34
CA LEU A 27 0.30 10.95 2.63
C LEU A 27 -1.17 10.66 2.36
N VAL A 28 -1.61 9.47 2.73
CA VAL A 28 -2.97 8.99 2.52
C VAL A 28 -3.62 8.81 3.88
N THR A 29 -4.77 9.44 4.06
CA THR A 29 -5.60 9.29 5.26
C THR A 29 -6.98 8.80 4.85
N PHE A 30 -7.44 7.72 5.46
CA PHE A 30 -8.76 7.14 5.22
C PHE A 30 -9.34 6.60 6.53
N LYS A 31 -10.64 6.29 6.52
CA LYS A 31 -11.33 5.75 7.70
C LYS A 31 -11.60 4.26 7.54
N ASP A 32 -11.55 3.54 8.64
CA ASP A 32 -12.13 2.19 8.73
C ASP A 32 -13.68 2.26 8.84
N LYS A 33 -14.30 1.11 9.07
CA LYS A 33 -15.76 1.02 9.25
C LYS A 33 -16.28 1.64 10.54
N GLU A 34 -15.47 1.62 11.59
CA GLU A 34 -15.83 2.15 12.91
C GLU A 34 -15.57 3.67 12.98
N GLY A 35 -14.96 4.24 11.94
CA GLY A 35 -14.63 5.65 11.83
C GLY A 35 -13.23 5.98 12.36
N GLY A 36 -12.44 4.98 12.72
CA GLY A 36 -11.03 5.09 13.06
C GLY A 36 -10.23 5.60 11.87
N GLU A 37 -9.35 6.57 12.11
CA GLU A 37 -8.55 7.20 11.07
C GLU A 37 -7.22 6.44 10.93
N ILE A 38 -6.90 6.05 9.70
CA ILE A 38 -5.68 5.35 9.34
C ILE A 38 -4.90 6.26 8.39
N SER A 39 -3.64 6.52 8.72
CA SER A 39 -2.71 7.24 7.86
C SER A 39 -1.59 6.32 7.40
N LEU A 40 -1.19 6.45 6.13
CA LEU A 40 -0.02 5.78 5.58
C LEU A 40 0.70 6.68 4.59
N LYS A 41 2.01 6.48 4.45
CA LYS A 41 2.82 7.14 3.44
C LYS A 41 3.22 6.18 2.33
N ILE A 42 3.23 6.66 1.10
CA ILE A 42 3.69 5.93 -0.07
C ILE A 42 4.79 6.74 -0.76
N GLU A 43 5.91 6.09 -1.06
CA GLU A 43 7.01 6.68 -1.82
C GLU A 43 7.52 5.71 -2.89
N VAL A 44 8.05 6.25 -3.98
CA VAL A 44 8.74 5.48 -5.01
C VAL A 44 10.19 5.95 -5.06
N VAL A 45 11.11 5.04 -4.76
CA VAL A 45 12.54 5.35 -4.61
C VAL A 45 13.32 4.68 -5.73
N ASN A 46 14.16 5.43 -6.42
CA ASN A 46 15.11 4.87 -7.40
C ASN A 46 16.50 4.84 -6.77
N GLU A 47 16.94 3.67 -6.32
CA GLU A 47 18.28 3.47 -5.78
C GLU A 47 19.25 3.19 -6.95
N LYS A 48 20.23 4.09 -7.16
CA LYS A 48 21.26 3.93 -8.20
C LYS A 48 22.39 3.04 -7.67
N SER A 49 22.21 1.73 -7.74
CA SER A 49 23.28 0.76 -7.48
C SER A 49 24.04 0.41 -8.78
N GLU A 50 25.33 0.07 -8.69
CA GLU A 50 26.16 -0.40 -9.82
C GLU A 50 25.66 -1.72 -10.44
N LYS A 51 24.78 -2.45 -9.74
CA LYS A 51 24.01 -3.57 -10.28
C LYS A 51 22.56 -3.13 -10.39
N GLU A 52 21.95 -3.32 -11.56
CA GLU A 52 20.50 -3.12 -11.76
C GLU A 52 19.74 -3.86 -10.64
N GLU A 53 19.20 -3.08 -9.71
CA GLU A 53 18.47 -3.65 -8.59
C GLU A 53 17.07 -4.04 -9.02
N LYS A 54 16.70 -5.27 -8.65
CA LYS A 54 15.37 -5.79 -8.92
C LYS A 54 14.32 -4.94 -8.18
N PRO A 55 13.14 -4.73 -8.77
CA PRO A 55 12.02 -4.10 -8.08
C PRO A 55 11.76 -4.79 -6.73
N SER A 56 11.73 -4.03 -5.65
CA SER A 56 11.49 -4.54 -4.29
C SER A 56 10.59 -3.60 -3.50
N LEU A 57 10.15 -4.06 -2.33
CA LEU A 57 9.24 -3.35 -1.46
C LEU A 57 9.86 -3.27 -0.07
N ARG A 58 9.82 -2.08 0.54
CA ARG A 58 10.23 -1.86 1.93
C ARG A 58 9.03 -1.28 2.69
N ILE A 59 8.70 -1.87 3.84
CA ILE A 59 7.70 -1.33 4.75
C ILE A 59 8.45 -0.98 6.03
N ARG A 60 8.31 0.26 6.48
CA ARG A 60 8.87 0.76 7.74
C ARG A 60 7.81 1.59 8.45
N GLU A 61 8.07 1.93 9.70
CA GLU A 61 7.20 2.79 10.50
C GLU A 61 7.98 4.04 10.90
N GLU A 62 7.33 5.20 10.86
CA GLU A 62 7.88 6.47 11.32
C GLU A 62 6.78 7.25 12.05
N ASN A 63 6.98 7.53 13.34
CA ASN A 63 5.99 8.20 14.19
C ASN A 63 4.59 7.56 14.10
N ASP A 64 4.49 6.24 14.28
CA ASP A 64 3.23 5.47 14.22
C ASP A 64 2.52 5.53 12.84
N THR A 65 3.23 5.99 11.80
CA THR A 65 2.74 6.01 10.43
C THR A 65 3.51 5.00 9.58
N PRO A 66 2.85 3.98 9.01
CA PRO A 66 3.49 3.06 8.09
C PRO A 66 3.90 3.79 6.81
N ILE A 67 5.13 3.55 6.37
CA ILE A 67 5.71 4.04 5.13
C ILE A 67 5.97 2.85 4.22
N ILE A 68 5.38 2.90 3.03
CA ILE A 68 5.50 1.89 1.99
C ILE A 68 6.38 2.46 0.87
N SER A 69 7.60 1.95 0.75
CA SER A 69 8.58 2.36 -0.25
C SER A 69 8.65 1.32 -1.37
N PHE A 70 8.30 1.75 -2.59
CA PHE A 70 8.48 0.96 -3.81
C PHE A 70 9.86 1.24 -4.40
N ILE A 71 10.81 0.32 -4.22
CA ILE A 71 12.21 0.51 -4.58
C ILE A 71 12.47 -0.01 -6.00
N ASN A 72 12.88 0.87 -6.90
CA ASN A 72 13.16 0.60 -8.31
C ASN A 72 11.94 0.11 -9.13
N TRP A 73 10.72 0.51 -8.74
CA TRP A 73 9.49 0.24 -9.50
C TRP A 73 9.28 1.32 -10.59
N ASN A 74 10.19 1.36 -11.56
CA ASN A 74 10.26 2.39 -12.61
C ASN A 74 10.02 1.86 -14.03
N SER A 75 9.42 0.66 -14.16
CA SER A 75 9.04 0.09 -15.44
C SER A 75 7.91 0.86 -16.11
N THR A 76 8.04 1.09 -17.42
CA THR A 76 6.98 1.65 -18.27
C THR A 76 5.82 0.68 -18.51
N PHE A 77 6.07 -0.63 -18.37
CA PHE A 77 5.03 -1.67 -18.42
C PHE A 77 4.34 -1.89 -17.07
N GLY A 78 4.82 -1.23 -16.02
CA GLY A 78 4.31 -1.36 -14.67
C GLY A 78 4.93 -2.50 -13.88
N ASN A 79 4.88 -2.35 -12.56
CA ASN A 79 5.20 -3.37 -11.58
C ASN A 79 4.01 -3.47 -10.62
N SER A 80 3.62 -4.69 -10.29
CA SER A 80 2.49 -4.92 -9.40
C SER A 80 2.83 -5.93 -8.31
N THR A 81 2.19 -5.78 -7.16
CA THR A 81 2.20 -6.82 -6.13
C THR A 81 1.45 -8.05 -6.65
N SER A 82 2.05 -9.24 -6.55
CA SER A 82 1.42 -10.49 -7.01
C SER A 82 0.34 -11.03 -6.07
N LYS A 83 0.37 -10.59 -4.81
CA LYS A 83 -0.57 -10.94 -3.74
C LYS A 83 -0.73 -9.75 -2.78
N PRO A 84 -1.81 -9.69 -2.00
CA PRO A 84 -1.93 -8.70 -0.94
C PRO A 84 -0.75 -8.75 0.01
N ILE A 85 -0.17 -7.60 0.34
CA ILE A 85 0.94 -7.45 1.26
C ILE A 85 0.43 -6.89 2.57
N ASN A 86 0.69 -7.58 3.67
CA ASN A 86 0.29 -7.15 5.00
C ASN A 86 1.26 -6.07 5.49
N PHE A 87 0.73 -4.99 6.05
CA PHE A 87 1.54 -3.85 6.50
C PHE A 87 1.23 -3.39 7.92
N ALA A 88 0.08 -3.77 8.47
CA ALA A 88 -0.30 -3.47 9.84
C ALA A 88 -1.31 -4.49 10.37
N SER A 89 -1.43 -4.58 11.68
CA SER A 89 -2.48 -5.32 12.39
C SER A 89 -2.89 -4.53 13.62
N THR A 90 -4.12 -4.75 14.11
CA THR A 90 -4.54 -4.20 15.41
C THR A 90 -3.78 -4.86 16.55
N ASP A 91 -3.63 -4.17 17.68
CA ASP A 91 -2.93 -4.67 18.87
C ASP A 91 -3.52 -6.01 19.39
N ASP A 92 -4.83 -6.21 19.20
CA ASP A 92 -5.53 -7.43 19.58
C ASP A 92 -5.46 -8.53 18.51
N ASN A 93 -4.70 -8.32 17.43
CA ASN A 93 -4.55 -9.22 16.28
C ASN A 93 -5.88 -9.67 15.67
N ARG A 94 -6.96 -8.89 15.81
CA ARG A 94 -8.26 -9.22 15.21
C ARG A 94 -8.40 -8.70 13.79
N ILE A 95 -7.71 -7.65 13.42
CA ILE A 95 -7.79 -7.06 12.08
C ILE A 95 -6.40 -7.00 11.49
N GLU A 96 -6.26 -7.54 10.27
CA GLU A 96 -5.06 -7.42 9.45
C GLU A 96 -5.32 -6.43 8.32
N LEU A 97 -4.43 -5.46 8.16
CA LEU A 97 -4.43 -4.53 7.02
C LEU A 97 -3.43 -4.99 5.98
N SER A 98 -3.91 -5.04 4.74
CA SER A 98 -3.14 -5.47 3.58
C SER A 98 -3.39 -4.53 2.39
N PHE A 99 -2.46 -4.51 1.45
CA PHE A 99 -2.62 -3.72 0.23
C PHE A 99 -2.24 -4.49 -1.03
N LEU A 100 -2.84 -4.06 -2.15
CA LEU A 100 -2.38 -4.34 -3.51
C LEU A 100 -1.94 -3.02 -4.14
N ALA A 101 -0.88 -3.09 -4.95
CA ALA A 101 -0.37 -1.92 -5.65
C ALA A 101 0.06 -2.25 -7.07
N ASN A 102 -0.12 -1.28 -7.96
CA ASN A 102 0.48 -1.25 -9.28
C ASN A 102 1.11 0.14 -9.52
N ILE A 103 2.40 0.14 -9.85
CA ILE A 103 3.18 1.36 -10.10
C ILE A 103 3.64 1.33 -11.56
N THR A 104 3.29 2.35 -12.34
CA THR A 104 3.73 2.51 -13.73
C THR A 104 4.49 3.80 -13.91
N LYS A 105 5.68 3.74 -14.52
CA LYS A 105 6.44 4.96 -14.87
C LYS A 105 5.90 5.61 -16.14
N LEU A 106 5.60 6.90 -16.07
CA LEU A 106 5.07 7.74 -17.16
C LEU A 106 5.90 9.03 -17.29
N GLY A 107 7.09 8.94 -17.90
CA GLY A 107 8.02 10.08 -17.95
C GLY A 107 8.44 10.48 -16.53
N PRO A 108 8.36 11.76 -16.12
CA PRO A 108 8.76 12.23 -14.78
C PRO A 108 7.72 11.93 -13.68
N ILE A 109 6.65 11.21 -14.00
CA ILE A 109 5.53 10.90 -13.09
C ILE A 109 5.38 9.39 -12.95
N TYR A 110 4.86 8.95 -11.81
CA TYR A 110 4.38 7.60 -11.58
C TYR A 110 2.85 7.60 -11.53
N ARG A 111 2.22 6.62 -12.17
CA ARG A 111 0.84 6.26 -11.87
C ARG A 111 0.87 5.23 -10.74
N VAL A 112 0.32 5.59 -9.59
CA VAL A 112 0.21 4.74 -8.40
C VAL A 112 -1.24 4.30 -8.28
N GLU A 113 -1.50 3.02 -8.50
CA GLU A 113 -2.80 2.41 -8.22
C GLU A 113 -2.66 1.61 -6.94
N PHE A 114 -3.54 1.87 -5.97
CA PHE A 114 -3.38 1.36 -4.63
C PHE A 114 -4.73 0.98 -4.03
N GLN A 115 -4.82 -0.23 -3.51
CA GLN A 115 -6.01 -0.74 -2.85
C GLN A 115 -5.63 -1.22 -1.45
N VAL A 116 -6.25 -0.63 -0.42
CA VAL A 116 -6.14 -1.08 0.97
C VAL A 116 -7.34 -1.94 1.31
N MET A 117 -7.07 -3.04 1.99
CA MET A 117 -8.09 -3.97 2.45
C MET A 117 -7.84 -4.39 3.90
N SER A 118 -8.93 -4.65 4.63
CA SER A 118 -8.88 -5.28 5.94
C SER A 118 -9.43 -6.70 5.90
N LYS A 119 -8.94 -7.54 6.82
CA LYS A 119 -9.48 -8.87 7.06
C LYS A 119 -9.62 -9.11 8.55
N GLU A 120 -10.80 -9.55 8.97
CA GLU A 120 -10.99 -10.09 10.30
C GLU A 120 -10.28 -11.44 10.44
N LEU A 121 -9.41 -11.53 11.43
CA LEU A 121 -8.76 -12.75 11.86
C LEU A 121 -9.68 -13.42 12.87
N LYS A 122 -10.03 -14.69 12.62
CA LYS A 122 -10.76 -15.47 13.61
C LYS A 122 -9.80 -15.77 14.76
N ASN A 123 -10.16 -15.36 15.97
CA ASN A 123 -9.52 -15.89 17.18
C ASN A 123 -9.75 -17.41 17.18
N GLU A 124 -8.71 -18.19 16.94
CA GLU A 124 -8.71 -19.59 17.36
C GLU A 124 -8.69 -19.56 18.89
N ALA A 125 -9.86 -19.77 19.50
CA ALA A 125 -9.95 -20.03 20.92
C ALA A 125 -9.15 -21.31 21.19
N HIS A 126 -8.03 -21.17 21.89
CA HIS A 126 -7.34 -22.28 22.54
C HIS A 126 -8.17 -22.79 23.72
#